data_AF-Q8A2V1-F1
#
_entry.id   AF-Q8A2V1-F1
#
_cell.length_a   1.000
_cell.length_b   1.000
_cell.length_c   1.000
_cell.angle_alpha   90.00
_cell.angle_beta   90.00
_cell.angle_gamma   90.00
#
_symmetry.space_group_name_H-M   'P 1'
#
loop_
_entity.id
_entity.type
_entity.pdbx_description
1 polymer ?
#
loop_
_entity_poly.entity_id
_entity_poly.type
_entity_poly.pdbx_seq_one_letter_code
_entity_poly.pdbx_strand_id
1 'polypeptide(L)' 'MIYENGIPVKLLTEAGYVTLADSKYHYFVQDHLGNNRVVVDQSGNVEEVNHYYPFGGLLSSSVSNAVQPY' A
#
# COMPACT_ATOMS: atom_id res chain seq x y z
N MET A 1 -8.24 -9.40 -7.48
CA MET A 1 -9.39 -9.13 -6.59
C MET A 1 -9.07 -9.70 -5.22
N ILE A 2 -9.32 -8.94 -4.15
CA ILE A 2 -9.10 -9.35 -2.76
C ILE A 2 -10.46 -9.51 -2.08
N TYR A 3 -10.60 -10.61 -1.34
CA TYR A 3 -11.79 -10.95 -0.58
C TYR A 3 -11.46 -11.06 0.90
N GLU A 4 -12.36 -10.59 1.75
CA GLU A 4 -12.33 -10.80 3.20
C GLU A 4 -13.62 -11.51 3.59
N ASN A 5 -13.50 -12.68 4.22
CA ASN A 5 -14.64 -13.51 4.63
C ASN A 5 -15.64 -13.81 3.49
N GLY A 6 -15.14 -13.99 2.27
CA GLY A 6 -15.96 -14.24 1.07
C GLY A 6 -16.60 -12.99 0.45
N ILE A 7 -16.41 -11.81 1.05
CA ILE A 7 -16.89 -10.53 0.53
C ILE A 7 -15.77 -9.85 -0.25
N PRO A 8 -15.99 -9.41 -1.50
CA PRO A 8 -14.99 -8.67 -2.26
C PRO A 8 -14.75 -7.30 -1.63
N VAL A 9 -13.49 -6.99 -1.29
CA VAL A 9 -13.12 -5.73 -0.63
C VAL A 9 -12.27 -4.82 -1.50
N LYS A 10 -11.36 -5.38 -2.31
CA LYS A 10 -10.46 -4.60 -3.18
C LYS A 10 -10.35 -5.18 -4.58
N LEU A 11 -10.34 -4.32 -5.58
CA LEU A 11 -9.97 -4.67 -6.95
C LEU A 11 -8.56 -4.14 -7.25
N LEU A 12 -7.62 -5.04 -7.54
CA LEU A 12 -6.25 -4.66 -7.94
C LEU A 12 -6.25 -4.13 -9.38
N THR A 13 -5.41 -3.14 -9.62
CA THR A 13 -5.12 -2.55 -10.93
C THR A 13 -3.61 -2.56 -11.15
N GLU A 14 -3.15 -2.18 -12.33
CA GLU A 14 -1.71 -2.06 -12.62
C GLU A 14 -1.02 -1.01 -11.72
N ALA A 15 -1.73 0.08 -11.39
CA ALA A 15 -1.15 1.22 -10.67
C ALA A 15 -1.49 1.27 -9.17
N GLY A 16 -2.26 0.31 -8.65
CA GLY A 16 -2.88 0.45 -7.32
C GLY A 16 -4.09 -0.45 -7.13
N TYR A 17 -5.10 0.04 -6.41
CA TYR A 17 -6.34 -0.70 -6.18
C TYR A 17 -7.55 0.20 -5.98
N VAL A 18 -8.73 -0.38 -6.09
CA VAL A 18 -10.01 0.25 -5.78
C VAL A 18 -10.61 -0.43 -4.55
N THR A 19 -11.00 0.36 -3.55
CA THR A 19 -11.80 -0.14 -2.43
C THR A 19 -13.25 -0.23 -2.87
N LEU A 20 -13.86 -1.42 -2.77
CA LEU A 20 -15.18 -1.67 -3.36
C LEU A 20 -16.34 -1.15 -2.50
N ALA A 21 -16.10 -0.92 -1.21
CA ALA A 21 -17.10 -0.38 -0.29
C ALA A 21 -17.51 1.06 -0.65
N ASP A 22 -16.57 1.89 -1.12
CA ASP A 22 -16.78 3.30 -1.43
C ASP A 22 -16.27 3.72 -2.82
N SER A 23 -15.83 2.75 -3.64
CA SER A 23 -15.29 2.96 -5.00
C SER A 23 -14.12 3.94 -5.08
N LYS A 24 -13.34 4.09 -4.00
CA LYS A 24 -12.17 4.98 -3.99
C LYS A 24 -10.94 4.31 -4.59
N TYR A 25 -10.20 5.10 -5.35
CA TYR A 25 -8.91 4.70 -5.91
C TYR A 25 -7.77 5.01 -4.95
N HIS A 26 -6.82 4.09 -4.92
CA HIS A 26 -5.58 4.18 -4.17
C HIS A 26 -4.43 3.83 -5.13
N TYR A 27 -3.37 4.64 -5.14
CA TYR A 27 -2.27 4.51 -6.09
C TYR A 27 -0.97 4.14 -5.39
N PHE A 28 -0.19 3.28 -6.02
CA PHE A 28 1.15 2.91 -5.58
C PHE A 28 2.20 3.82 -6.20
N VAL A 29 3.04 4.41 -5.37
CA VAL A 29 4.29 5.03 -5.81
C VAL A 29 5.41 4.04 -5.53
N GLN A 30 5.98 3.49 -6.60
CA GLN A 30 6.98 2.44 -6.53
C GLN A 30 8.39 2.99 -6.73
N ASP A 31 9.37 2.33 -6.09
CA ASP A 31 10.77 2.52 -6.47
C ASP A 31 11.12 1.74 -7.74
N HIS A 32 12.36 1.89 -8.21
CA HIS A 32 12.85 1.22 -9.42
C HIS A 32 12.86 -0.31 -9.34
N LEU A 33 12.71 -0.89 -8.15
CA LEU A 33 12.64 -2.35 -7.94
C LEU A 33 11.19 -2.84 -7.80
N GLY A 34 10.21 -1.95 -7.90
CA GLY A 34 8.80 -2.27 -7.78
C GLY A 34 8.26 -2.32 -6.35
N ASN A 35 9.03 -1.89 -5.34
CA ASN A 35 8.52 -1.83 -3.97
C ASN A 35 7.61 -0.62 -3.81
N ASN A 36 6.43 -0.80 -3.21
CA ASN A 36 5.49 0.28 -2.91
C ASN A 36 6.06 1.17 -1.79
N ARG A 37 6.61 2.33 -2.15
CA ARG A 37 7.17 3.30 -1.19
C ARG A 37 6.10 4.16 -0.55
N VAL A 38 5.07 4.50 -1.30
CA VAL A 38 3.95 5.32 -0.82
C VAL A 38 2.64 4.78 -1.39
N VAL A 39 1.59 4.80 -0.59
CA VAL A 39 0.20 4.67 -1.06
C VAL A 39 -0.47 6.03 -0.90
N VAL A 40 -1.12 6.50 -1.96
CA VAL A 40 -1.87 7.75 -1.95
C VAL A 40 -3.33 7.52 -2.33
N ASP A 41 -4.23 8.34 -1.77
CA ASP A 41 -5.63 8.36 -2.17
C ASP A 41 -5.81 9.03 -3.54
N GLN A 42 -7.03 8.96 -4.08
CA GLN A 42 -7.38 9.57 -5.37
C GLN A 42 -7.20 11.10 -5.45
N SER A 43 -7.06 11.79 -4.32
CA SER A 43 -6.81 13.22 -4.24
C SER A 43 -5.31 13.54 -4.07
N GLY A 44 -4.46 12.52 -3.98
CA GLY A 44 -3.02 12.64 -3.77
C GLY A 44 -2.59 12.74 -2.30
N ASN A 45 -3.50 12.51 -1.34
CA ASN A 45 -3.13 12.49 0.07
C ASN A 45 -2.39 11.19 0.41
N VAL A 46 -1.35 11.28 1.24
CA VAL A 46 -0.57 10.10 1.67
C VAL A 46 -1.35 9.28 2.69
N GLU A 47 -1.51 8.00 2.40
CA GLU A 47 -2.15 7.02 3.29
C GLU A 47 -1.11 6.14 4.00
N GLU A 48 -0.05 5.77 3.27
CA GLU A 48 1.00 4.88 3.78
C GLU A 48 2.37 5.28 3.22
N VAL A 49 3.39 5.25 4.06
CA VAL A 49 4.80 5.40 3.67
C VAL A 49 5.55 4.15 4.14
N ASN A 50 6.27 3.51 3.22
CA ASN A 50 7.06 2.31 3.46
C ASN A 50 8.54 2.57 3.22
N HIS A 51 9.34 2.09 4.16
CA HIS A 51 10.78 2.08 4.07
C HIS A 51 11.26 0.64 3.97
N TYR A 52 12.12 0.36 2.98
CA TYR A 52 12.70 -0.96 2.76
C TYR A 52 14.22 -0.90 2.93
N TYR A 53 14.79 -1.98 3.45
CA TYR A 53 16.21 -2.26 3.36
C TYR A 53 16.63 -2.51 1.90
N PRO A 54 17.93 -2.40 1.56
CA PRO A 54 18.42 -2.65 0.19
C PRO A 54 18.08 -4.04 -0.36
N PHE A 55 17.91 -5.04 0.52
CA PHE A 55 17.54 -6.41 0.15
C PHE A 55 16.02 -6.66 0.15
N GLY A 56 15.20 -5.61 0.25
CA GLY A 56 13.74 -5.68 0.08
C GLY A 56 12.93 -5.96 1.35
N GLY A 57 13.56 -6.18 2.50
CA GLY A 57 12.85 -6.32 3.78
C GLY A 57 12.22 -4.99 4.22
N LEU A 58 10.99 -5.02 4.76
CA LEU A 58 10.35 -3.83 5.32
C LEU A 58 11.12 -3.37 6.58
N LEU A 59 11.65 -2.15 6.53
CA LEU A 59 12.33 -1.49 7.65
C LEU A 59 11.31 -0.82 8.58
N SER A 60 10.33 -0.13 8.02
CA SER A 60 9.29 0.59 8.78
C SER A 60 8.14 0.98 7.86
N SER A 61 6.93 1.11 8.40
CA SER A 61 5.83 1.79 7.71
C SER A 61 5.06 2.74 8.60
N SER A 62 4.42 3.75 8.01
CA SER A 62 3.59 4.71 8.75
C SER A 62 2.32 4.11 9.36
N VAL A 63 1.91 2.93 8.90
CA VAL A 63 0.70 2.22 9.35
C VAL A 63 1.00 1.03 10.26
N SER A 64 2.27 0.60 10.39
CA SER A 64 2.68 -0.48 11.27
C SER A 64 3.64 0.01 12.34
N ASN A 65 3.38 -0.37 13.60
CA ASN A 65 4.32 -0.17 14.70
C ASN A 65 5.51 -1.15 14.64
N ALA A 66 5.86 -1.67 13.46
CA ALA A 66 7.05 -2.47 13.22
C ALA A 66 8.29 -1.55 13.23
N VAL A 67 8.48 -0.86 14.36
CA VAL A 67 9.70 -0.17 14.72
C VAL A 67 10.67 -1.25 15.18
N GLN A 68 11.83 -1.35 14.51
CA GLN A 68 12.91 -2.22 14.97
C GLN A 68 13.28 -1.79 16.41
N PRO A 69 13.15 -2.65 17.43
CA PRO A 69 13.76 -2.39 18.73
C PRO A 69 15.27 -2.35 18.53
N TYR A 70 15.91 -1.37 19.17
CA TYR A 70 17.34 -1.10 19.09
C TYR A 70 18.22 -2.30 19.44
#